data_AF-A0A8J7MGA9-F1
#
_entry.id   AF-A0A8J7MGA9-F1
#
_cell.length_a   1.000
_cell.length_b   1.000
_cell.length_c   1.000
_cell.angle_alpha   90.00
_cell.angle_beta   90.00
_cell.angle_gamma   90.00
#
_symmetry.space_group_name_H-M   'P 1'
#
loop_
_entity.id
_entity.type
_entity.pdbx_description
1 polymer ?
#
loop_
_entity_poly.entity_id
_entity_poly.type
_entity_poly.pdbx_seq_one_letter_code
_entity_poly.pdbx_strand_id
1 'polypeptide(L)'
;MKSLKILGLAIFIFSFVLLIVSVSLSRHQLSDEAIGPMKKYHGLMLKEQAGEIFDKEYATNFEFIDGIRTLLIKTQSALETSAGIDPANNVWNATTLPEGVSEWDYRMSDYDVKTYVATLTTATATGGMLPNNAGLFFFLIFVLGTIGALMYILSD
;
A
#
# COMPACT_ATOMS: atom_id res chain seq x y z
N MET A 1 -42.22 -14.20 5.24
CA MET A 1 -41.81 -12.85 4.79
C MET A 1 -40.85 -12.19 5.77
N LYS A 2 -41.27 -11.84 7.00
CA LYS A 2 -40.39 -11.17 8.00
C LYS A 2 -39.10 -11.95 8.33
N SER A 3 -39.19 -13.26 8.52
CA SER A 3 -38.01 -14.11 8.80
C SER A 3 -37.02 -14.18 7.63
N LEU A 4 -37.51 -14.15 6.39
CA LEU A 4 -36.68 -14.16 5.19
C LEU A 4 -35.92 -12.83 5.02
N LYS A 5 -36.58 -11.70 5.35
CA LYS A 5 -35.94 -10.39 5.41
C LYS A 5 -34.84 -10.33 6.47
N ILE A 6 -35.12 -10.80 7.69
CA ILE A 6 -34.14 -10.82 8.78
C ILE A 6 -32.91 -11.66 8.39
N LEU A 7 -33.14 -12.83 7.79
CA LEU A 7 -32.06 -13.68 7.30
C LEU A 7 -31.24 -13.00 6.19
N GLY A 8 -31.89 -12.40 5.20
CA GLY A 8 -31.22 -11.66 4.12
C GLY A 8 -30.36 -10.51 4.63
N LEU A 9 -30.90 -9.74 5.59
CA LEU A 9 -30.16 -8.65 6.24
C LEU A 9 -28.95 -9.18 7.02
N ALA A 10 -29.11 -10.27 7.77
CA ALA A 10 -28.00 -10.86 8.52
C ALA A 10 -26.87 -11.35 7.59
N ILE A 11 -27.23 -11.99 6.47
CA ILE A 11 -26.27 -12.44 5.45
C ILE A 11 -25.53 -11.25 4.82
N PHE A 12 -26.26 -10.19 4.47
CA PHE A 12 -25.66 -8.98 3.91
C PHE A 12 -24.68 -8.33 4.89
N ILE A 13 -25.09 -8.13 6.15
CA ILE A 13 -24.23 -7.54 7.19
C ILE A 13 -22.99 -8.40 7.42
N PHE A 14 -23.14 -9.73 7.50
CA PHE A 14 -22.01 -10.64 7.63
C PHE A 14 -21.01 -10.47 6.49
N SER A 15 -21.49 -10.47 5.25
CA SER A 15 -20.66 -10.31 4.05
C SER A 15 -19.94 -8.96 4.01
N PHE A 16 -20.62 -7.90 4.46
CA PHE A 16 -20.06 -6.55 4.54
C PHE A 16 -19.00 -6.43 5.64
N VAL A 17 -19.22 -7.00 6.82
CA VAL A 17 -18.22 -7.06 7.89
C VAL A 17 -17.00 -7.86 7.41
N LEU A 18 -17.22 -8.99 6.73
CA LEU A 18 -16.15 -9.81 6.19
C LEU A 18 -15.30 -9.02 5.18
N LEU A 19 -15.91 -8.18 4.34
CA LEU A 19 -15.19 -7.26 3.46
C LEU A 19 -14.30 -6.30 4.24
N ILE A 20 -14.85 -5.59 5.23
CA ILE A 20 -14.10 -4.62 6.05
C ILE A 20 -12.91 -5.29 6.73
N VAL A 21 -13.13 -6.45 7.35
CA VAL A 21 -12.08 -7.23 8.02
C VAL A 21 -11.02 -7.68 7.01
N SER A 22 -11.42 -8.19 5.85
CA SER A 22 -10.49 -8.70 4.83
C SER A 22 -9.56 -7.61 4.28
N VAL A 23 -10.07 -6.40 4.10
CA VAL A 23 -9.29 -5.24 3.63
C VAL A 23 -8.42 -4.65 4.75
N SER A 24 -8.84 -4.77 6.01
CA SER A 24 -8.10 -4.18 7.14
C SER A 24 -6.91 -5.04 7.60
N LEU A 25 -7.02 -6.37 7.51
CA LEU A 25 -6.07 -7.35 8.06
C LEU A 25 -5.08 -7.93 7.03
N SER A 26 -4.76 -7.18 5.98
CA SER A 26 -3.65 -7.55 5.09
C SER A 26 -2.32 -7.28 5.78
N ARG A 27 -1.42 -8.26 5.72
CA ARG A 27 -0.06 -8.13 6.21
C ARG A 27 0.87 -7.71 5.10
N HIS A 28 1.83 -6.86 5.45
CA HIS A 28 2.77 -6.29 4.49
C HIS A 28 4.20 -6.35 4.98
N GLN A 29 5.12 -6.64 4.08
CA GLN A 29 6.55 -6.61 4.35
C GLN A 29 7.28 -6.12 3.08
N LEU A 30 8.21 -5.17 3.23
CA LEU A 30 9.05 -4.77 2.11
C LEU A 30 9.99 -5.92 1.73
N SER A 31 10.33 -6.00 0.45
CA SER A 31 11.31 -6.94 -0.06
C SER A 31 12.06 -6.34 -1.25
N ASP A 32 13.18 -6.94 -1.62
CA ASP A 32 13.96 -6.53 -2.78
C ASP A 32 13.13 -6.64 -4.08
N GLU A 33 12.24 -7.62 -4.18
CA GLU A 33 11.31 -7.77 -5.29
C GLU A 33 10.31 -6.62 -5.38
N ALA A 34 9.81 -6.13 -4.23
CA ALA A 34 8.84 -5.04 -4.20
C ALA A 34 9.43 -3.71 -4.65
N ILE A 35 10.71 -3.46 -4.37
CA ILE A 35 11.41 -2.22 -4.77
C ILE A 35 12.06 -2.31 -6.16
N GLY A 36 12.15 -3.50 -6.76
CA GLY A 36 12.77 -3.72 -8.08
C GLY A 36 12.26 -2.81 -9.21
N PRO A 37 10.96 -2.45 -9.28
CA PRO A 37 10.44 -1.52 -10.28
C PRO A 37 10.79 -0.04 -10.06
N MET A 38 11.35 0.32 -8.90
CA MET A 38 11.73 1.71 -8.60
C MET A 38 12.95 2.13 -9.41
N LYS A 39 13.16 3.46 -9.55
CA LYS A 39 14.42 3.96 -10.11
C LYS A 39 15.58 3.49 -9.23
N LYS A 40 16.72 3.18 -9.85
CA LYS A 40 17.89 2.59 -9.19
C LYS A 40 18.28 3.32 -7.90
N TYR A 41 18.45 4.65 -7.96
CA TYR A 41 18.87 5.45 -6.81
C TYR A 41 17.78 5.54 -5.74
N HIS A 42 16.51 5.50 -6.12
CA HIS A 42 15.39 5.52 -5.18
C HIS A 42 15.35 4.25 -4.35
N GLY A 43 15.45 3.08 -4.98
CA GLY A 43 15.44 1.79 -4.28
C GLY A 43 16.65 1.62 -3.36
N LEU A 44 17.85 2.02 -3.83
CA LEU A 44 19.07 1.97 -3.01
C LEU A 44 18.96 2.87 -1.77
N MET A 45 18.56 4.14 -1.95
CA MET A 45 18.41 5.06 -0.82
C MET A 45 17.27 4.63 0.11
N LEU A 46 16.16 4.10 -0.42
CA LEU A 46 15.06 3.59 0.41
C LEU A 46 15.54 2.45 1.31
N LYS A 47 16.31 1.50 0.75
CA LYS A 47 16.87 0.38 1.51
C LYS A 47 17.84 0.87 2.60
N GLU A 48 18.67 1.84 2.28
CA GLU A 48 19.57 2.49 3.25
C GLU A 48 18.78 3.19 4.37
N GLN A 49 17.75 3.97 4.02
CA GLN A 49 16.94 4.71 4.99
C GLN A 49 16.03 3.82 5.84
N ALA A 50 15.65 2.66 5.31
CA ALA A 50 14.87 1.66 6.01
C ALA A 50 15.72 0.93 7.06
N GLY A 51 16.95 0.53 6.74
CA GLY A 51 17.79 -0.22 7.69
C GLY A 51 17.04 -1.42 8.29
N GLU A 52 16.97 -1.50 9.62
CA GLU A 52 16.33 -2.60 10.33
C GLU A 52 14.79 -2.67 10.14
N ILE A 53 14.14 -1.59 9.70
CA ILE A 53 12.69 -1.61 9.45
C ILE A 53 12.33 -2.15 8.06
N PHE A 54 13.32 -2.45 7.20
CA PHE A 54 13.06 -3.01 5.87
C PHE A 54 12.32 -4.34 5.97
N ASP A 55 12.74 -5.22 6.89
CA ASP A 55 12.12 -6.53 7.08
C ASP A 55 10.95 -6.54 8.07
N LYS A 56 10.49 -5.36 8.52
CA LYS A 56 9.39 -5.25 9.47
C LYS A 56 8.08 -5.70 8.82
N GLU A 57 7.41 -6.67 9.44
CA GLU A 57 6.04 -7.04 9.09
C GLU A 57 5.04 -6.06 9.71
N TYR A 58 4.17 -5.50 8.89
CA TYR A 58 3.05 -4.64 9.28
C TYR A 58 1.77 -5.47 9.34
N ALA A 59 1.05 -5.37 10.45
CA ALA A 59 -0.14 -6.18 10.70
C ALA A 59 -1.39 -5.64 9.98
N THR A 60 -1.38 -4.36 9.57
CA THR A 60 -2.51 -3.69 8.93
C THR A 60 -2.07 -2.85 7.73
N ASN A 61 -2.99 -2.68 6.78
CA ASN A 61 -2.84 -1.78 5.63
C ASN A 61 -2.51 -0.34 6.05
N PHE A 62 -3.18 0.17 7.10
CA PHE A 62 -3.03 1.56 7.51
C PHE A 62 -1.65 1.84 8.10
N GLU A 63 -1.15 0.97 8.98
CA GLU A 63 0.20 1.11 9.56
C GLU A 63 1.27 0.99 8.48
N PHE A 64 1.07 0.09 7.50
CA PHE A 64 1.98 -0.04 6.37
C PHE A 64 2.03 1.23 5.53
N ILE A 65 0.87 1.76 5.10
CA ILE A 65 0.81 2.96 4.26
C ILE A 65 1.45 4.16 4.96
N ASP A 66 1.16 4.36 6.24
CA ASP A 66 1.74 5.46 7.03
C ASP A 66 3.26 5.30 7.19
N GLY A 67 3.71 4.08 7.51
CA GLY A 67 5.13 3.74 7.64
C GLY A 67 5.91 3.95 6.34
N ILE A 68 5.37 3.45 5.22
CA ILE A 68 6.00 3.60 3.90
C ILE A 68 5.99 5.03 3.42
N ARG A 69 4.90 5.79 3.65
CA ARG A 69 4.87 7.21 3.30
C ARG A 69 5.95 7.98 4.07
N THR A 70 6.08 7.72 5.36
CA THR A 70 7.12 8.32 6.20
C THR A 70 8.53 7.96 5.71
N LEU A 71 8.76 6.68 5.40
CA LEU A 71 10.04 6.20 4.87
C LEU A 71 10.37 6.83 3.50
N LEU A 72 9.39 6.97 2.61
CA LEU A 72 9.57 7.58 1.29
C LEU A 72 9.89 9.08 1.39
N ILE A 73 9.23 9.82 2.29
CA ILE A 73 9.56 11.23 2.54
C ILE A 73 10.98 11.36 3.11
N LYS A 74 11.37 10.49 4.05
CA LYS A 74 12.75 10.43 4.56
C LYS A 74 13.75 10.13 3.43
N THR A 75 13.42 9.19 2.55
CA THR A 75 14.22 8.81 1.38
C THR A 75 14.37 9.98 0.41
N GLN A 76 13.29 10.69 0.11
CA GLN A 76 13.29 11.89 -0.73
C GLN A 76 14.24 12.94 -0.17
N SER A 77 14.13 13.27 1.11
CA SER A 77 15.01 14.25 1.77
C SER A 77 16.48 13.81 1.76
N ALA A 78 16.76 12.51 1.96
CA ALA A 78 18.11 11.97 1.89
C ALA A 78 18.69 12.03 0.46
N LEU A 79 17.88 11.79 -0.57
CA LEU A 79 18.27 11.98 -1.97
C LEU A 79 18.59 13.45 -2.26
N GLU A 80 17.73 14.39 -1.84
CA GLU A 80 17.99 15.82 -2.06
C GLU A 80 19.28 16.28 -1.37
N THR A 81 19.50 15.87 -0.12
CA THR A 81 20.73 16.15 0.61
C THR A 81 21.95 15.56 -0.09
N SER A 82 21.86 14.31 -0.54
CA SER A 82 22.96 13.62 -1.25
C SER A 82 23.23 14.22 -2.64
N ALA A 83 22.20 14.83 -3.26
CA ALA A 83 22.33 15.57 -4.50
C ALA A 83 22.94 16.97 -4.30
N GLY A 84 23.21 17.37 -3.04
CA GLY A 84 23.72 18.69 -2.69
C GLY A 84 22.69 19.81 -2.87
N ILE A 85 21.40 19.49 -2.74
CA ILE A 85 20.30 20.45 -2.70
C ILE A 85 20.18 20.96 -1.27
N ASP A 86 20.18 22.28 -1.11
CA ASP A 86 20.08 22.95 0.19
C ASP A 86 19.17 24.19 0.07
N PRO A 87 17.87 24.03 0.33
CA PRO A 87 16.91 25.12 0.29
C PRO A 87 17.23 26.25 1.28
N ALA A 88 17.88 25.94 2.42
CA ALA A 88 18.23 26.94 3.43
C ALA A 88 19.32 27.91 2.92
N ASN A 89 20.18 27.42 2.02
CA ASN A 89 21.22 28.21 1.36
C ASN A 89 20.86 28.61 -0.09
N ASN A 90 19.59 28.54 -0.47
CA ASN A 90 19.09 28.87 -1.82
C ASN A 90 19.63 27.98 -2.96
N VAL A 91 20.04 26.75 -2.66
CA VAL A 91 20.49 25.77 -3.66
C VAL A 91 19.33 24.81 -3.96
N TRP A 92 18.66 25.02 -5.10
CA TRP A 92 17.46 24.27 -5.50
C TRP A 92 17.70 23.19 -6.55
N ASN A 93 18.89 23.19 -7.16
CA ASN A 93 19.31 22.26 -8.20
C ASN A 93 20.35 21.31 -7.64
N ALA A 94 20.39 20.08 -8.17
CA ALA A 94 21.41 19.12 -7.79
C ALA A 94 22.81 19.62 -8.18
N THR A 95 23.73 19.65 -7.21
CA THR A 95 25.13 20.05 -7.40
C THR A 95 26.08 18.85 -7.40
N THR A 96 25.64 17.74 -6.82
CA THR A 96 26.43 16.50 -6.66
C THR A 96 25.63 15.34 -7.24
N LEU A 97 25.91 14.95 -8.48
CA LEU A 97 25.28 13.80 -9.13
C LEU A 97 26.35 12.82 -9.61
N PRO A 98 26.05 11.50 -9.62
CA PRO A 98 26.93 10.53 -10.26
C PRO A 98 27.07 10.81 -11.76
N GLU A 99 28.22 10.44 -12.33
CA GLU A 99 28.50 10.67 -13.75
C GLU A 99 27.45 10.00 -14.65
N GLY A 100 26.90 10.76 -15.60
CA GLY A 100 25.89 10.27 -16.55
C GLY A 100 24.47 10.14 -16.01
N VAL A 101 24.19 10.56 -14.77
CA VAL A 101 22.85 10.49 -14.17
C VAL A 101 22.12 11.83 -14.30
N SER A 102 20.90 11.79 -14.82
CA SER A 102 20.05 12.98 -14.88
C SER A 102 19.49 13.32 -13.50
N GLU A 103 19.26 14.60 -13.24
CA GLU A 103 18.76 15.08 -11.95
C GLU A 103 17.48 14.36 -11.50
N TRP A 104 16.51 14.18 -12.40
CA TRP A 104 15.22 13.55 -12.08
C TRP A 104 15.26 12.02 -12.11
N ASP A 105 16.37 11.41 -12.55
CA ASP A 105 16.61 9.98 -12.33
C ASP A 105 17.18 9.70 -10.94
N TYR A 106 17.75 10.72 -10.30
CA TYR A 106 18.28 10.67 -8.94
C TYR A 106 17.28 11.20 -7.90
N ARG A 107 16.63 12.34 -8.19
CA ARG A 107 15.66 12.99 -7.30
C ARG A 107 14.32 12.28 -7.33
N MET A 108 13.71 12.18 -6.15
CA MET A 108 12.35 11.69 -5.98
C MET A 108 11.36 12.86 -5.95
N SER A 109 10.40 12.87 -6.85
CA SER A 109 9.31 13.85 -6.86
C SER A 109 8.14 13.42 -5.96
N ASP A 110 7.24 14.36 -5.64
CA ASP A 110 5.99 14.03 -4.93
C ASP A 110 5.11 13.04 -5.70
N TYR A 111 5.23 13.04 -7.04
CA TYR A 111 4.56 12.07 -7.89
C TYR A 111 5.15 10.66 -7.71
N ASP A 112 6.48 10.55 -7.63
CA ASP A 112 7.16 9.30 -7.34
C ASP A 112 6.73 8.77 -5.97
N VAL A 113 6.71 9.61 -4.92
CA VAL A 113 6.25 9.22 -3.57
C VAL A 113 4.85 8.63 -3.62
N LYS A 114 3.88 9.31 -4.25
CA LYS A 114 2.50 8.82 -4.36
C LYS A 114 2.40 7.50 -5.13
N THR A 115 3.14 7.40 -6.23
CA THR A 115 3.17 6.19 -7.07
C THR A 115 3.79 5.02 -6.32
N TYR A 116 4.86 5.26 -5.57
CA TYR A 116 5.54 4.25 -4.76
C TYR A 116 4.72 3.79 -3.57
N VAL A 117 3.99 4.68 -2.89
CA VAL A 117 3.04 4.24 -1.84
C VAL A 117 2.04 3.25 -2.43
N ALA A 118 1.42 3.58 -3.57
CA ALA A 118 0.42 2.71 -4.19
C ALA A 118 1.02 1.38 -4.67
N THR A 119 2.13 1.42 -5.41
CA THR A 119 2.79 0.22 -5.96
C THR A 119 3.37 -0.68 -4.87
N LEU A 120 4.02 -0.12 -3.85
CA LEU A 120 4.53 -0.91 -2.73
C LEU A 120 3.38 -1.57 -1.97
N THR A 121 2.29 -0.86 -1.66
CA THR A 121 1.11 -1.45 -0.98
C THR A 121 0.54 -2.65 -1.72
N THR A 122 0.61 -2.66 -3.05
CA THR A 122 0.18 -3.81 -3.85
C THR A 122 1.22 -4.93 -3.92
N ALA A 123 2.52 -4.59 -3.96
CA ALA A 123 3.61 -5.53 -4.16
C ALA A 123 4.03 -6.24 -2.87
N THR A 124 3.85 -5.60 -1.71
CA THR A 124 4.28 -6.10 -0.39
C THR A 124 3.23 -6.92 0.32
N ALA A 125 2.07 -7.17 -0.29
CA ALA A 125 1.01 -7.96 0.30
C ALA A 125 1.45 -9.44 0.40
N THR A 126 2.16 -9.78 1.47
CA THR A 126 2.74 -11.10 1.72
C THR A 126 1.75 -12.07 2.35
N GLY A 127 0.63 -11.58 2.89
CA GLY A 127 -0.37 -12.44 3.53
C GLY A 127 -1.67 -11.71 3.91
N GLY A 128 -2.71 -12.50 4.18
CA GLY A 128 -4.02 -12.00 4.57
C GLY A 128 -5.12 -13.03 4.29
N MET A 129 -6.38 -12.64 4.50
CA MET A 129 -7.52 -13.50 4.19
C MET A 129 -7.67 -13.77 2.67
N LEU A 130 -7.21 -12.84 1.83
CA LEU A 130 -7.40 -12.86 0.37
C LEU A 130 -6.39 -13.72 -0.42
N PRO A 131 -5.05 -13.65 -0.19
CA PRO A 131 -4.08 -14.33 -1.05
C PRO A 131 -4.24 -15.86 -1.14
N ASN A 132 -4.71 -16.49 -0.04
CA ASN A 132 -4.80 -17.95 0.05
C ASN A 132 -6.17 -18.52 -0.34
N ASN A 133 -7.23 -17.70 -0.35
CA ASN A 133 -8.62 -18.15 -0.55
C ASN A 133 -9.45 -17.10 -1.32
N ALA A 134 -8.85 -16.42 -2.28
CA ALA A 134 -9.46 -15.30 -3.00
C ALA A 134 -10.86 -15.63 -3.56
N GLY A 135 -11.04 -16.82 -4.14
CA GLY A 135 -12.32 -17.27 -4.68
C GLY A 135 -13.42 -17.44 -3.62
N LEU A 136 -13.07 -17.98 -2.45
CA LEU A 136 -14.02 -18.13 -1.33
C LEU A 136 -14.41 -16.77 -0.77
N PHE A 137 -13.45 -15.88 -0.53
CA PHE A 137 -13.75 -14.53 -0.03
C PHE A 137 -14.53 -13.70 -1.04
N PHE A 138 -14.23 -13.83 -2.33
CA PHE A 138 -15.04 -13.21 -3.39
C PHE A 138 -16.49 -13.70 -3.33
N PHE A 139 -16.70 -15.01 -3.21
CA PHE A 139 -18.05 -15.57 -3.09
C PHE A 139 -18.77 -15.08 -1.82
N LEU A 140 -18.11 -15.15 -0.65
CA LEU A 140 -18.71 -14.77 0.62
C LEU A 140 -19.01 -13.26 0.71
N ILE A 141 -18.20 -12.41 0.09
CA ILE A 141 -18.40 -10.95 0.12
C ILE A 141 -19.41 -10.52 -0.93
N PHE A 142 -19.18 -10.87 -2.19
CA PHE A 142 -19.94 -10.32 -3.30
C PHE A 142 -21.16 -11.17 -3.62
N VAL A 143 -20.99 -12.47 -3.84
CA VAL A 143 -22.11 -13.34 -4.25
C VAL A 143 -23.11 -13.50 -3.11
N LEU A 144 -22.64 -13.93 -1.94
CA LEU A 144 -23.47 -14.14 -0.77
C LEU A 144 -24.07 -12.83 -0.24
N GLY A 145 -23.29 -11.73 -0.26
CA GLY A 145 -23.78 -10.40 0.09
C GLY A 145 -24.90 -9.91 -0.83
N THR A 146 -24.75 -10.07 -2.14
CA THR A 146 -25.81 -9.74 -3.11
C THR A 146 -27.04 -10.62 -2.90
N ILE A 147 -26.87 -11.93 -2.66
CA ILE A 147 -28.00 -12.82 -2.34
C ILE A 147 -28.73 -12.34 -1.08
N GLY A 148 -28.01 -12.00 0.00
CA GLY A 148 -28.60 -11.47 1.22
C GLY A 148 -29.39 -10.17 0.99
N ALA A 149 -28.82 -9.24 0.22
CA ALA A 149 -29.48 -7.99 -0.15
C ALA A 149 -30.76 -8.24 -0.99
N LEU A 150 -30.70 -9.11 -1.99
CA LEU A 150 -31.85 -9.48 -2.81
C LEU A 150 -32.94 -10.17 -1.98
N MET A 151 -32.57 -11.07 -1.07
CA MET A 151 -33.52 -11.70 -0.15
C MET A 151 -34.22 -10.67 0.72
N TYR A 152 -33.54 -9.61 1.18
CA TYR A 152 -34.17 -8.55 1.95
C TYR A 152 -35.13 -7.71 1.11
N ILE A 153 -34.72 -7.30 -0.09
CA ILE A 153 -35.47 -6.40 -0.98
C ILE A 153 -36.68 -7.09 -1.62
N LEU A 154 -36.51 -8.32 -2.12
CA LEU A 154 -37.55 -9.04 -2.87
C LEU A 154 -38.58 -9.77 -1.99
N SER A 155 -38.35 -9.82 -0.67
CA SER A 155 -39.27 -10.46 0.29
C SER A 155 -40.35 -9.51 0.82
N ASP A 156 -40.51 -8.34 0.20
CA ASP A 156 -41.69 -7.48 0.38
C ASP A 156 -42.94 -8.09 -0.24
#